data_AF-A0A8R7PWX5-F1
#
_entry.id   AF-A0A8R7PWX5-F1
#
_cell.length_a   1.000
_cell.length_b   1.000
_cell.length_c   1.000
_cell.angle_alpha   90.00
_cell.angle_beta   90.00
_cell.angle_gamma   90.00
#
_symmetry.space_group_name_H-M   'P 1'
#
loop_
_entity.id
_entity.type
_entity.pdbx_description
1 polymer ?
#
loop_
_entity_poly.entity_id
_entity_poly.type
_entity_poly.pdbx_seq_one_letter_code
_entity_poly.pdbx_strand_id
1 'polypeptide(L)'
;MKDGRVLNWNVQSDDPLCTLQEAFEKVNPRLGFNVELKFDDNLVYQDEELTHILQAILKVVFECAKDRPIIFSSFQPDAAQLMRKLQSTYPVYFLTNGGTEIYADVRRNSLEEAVKLCLASGMQGIVSEARAVFRFPTAIPKIKEADLSLLTYGTLNNVPEAVYMQHLMGVNGVIVDLVPEITGAVSDLIALPETDTEINDLSGKVVKDAASTPNFTQREISFLLRLMPELVQ
;
A
#
# COMPACT_ATOMS: atom_id res chain seq x y z
N MET A 1 -26.25 -11.10 16.52
CA MET A 1 -27.01 -12.25 15.97
C MET A 1 -26.05 -13.07 15.12
N LYS A 2 -25.72 -14.30 15.51
CA LYS A 2 -24.94 -15.28 14.74
C LYS A 2 -25.74 -16.57 14.76
N ASP A 3 -26.58 -16.84 13.76
CA ASP A 3 -27.44 -18.04 13.77
C ASP A 3 -26.82 -19.26 13.09
N GLY A 4 -25.56 -19.19 12.66
CA GLY A 4 -24.84 -20.35 12.12
C GLY A 4 -25.41 -20.90 10.81
N ARG A 5 -26.34 -20.20 10.14
CA ARG A 5 -26.77 -20.58 8.79
C ARG A 5 -25.62 -20.42 7.82
N VAL A 6 -25.15 -21.57 7.31
CA VAL A 6 -24.32 -21.64 6.12
C VAL A 6 -25.20 -21.21 4.95
N LEU A 7 -24.99 -19.98 4.46
CA LEU A 7 -25.58 -19.53 3.21
C LEU A 7 -24.82 -20.23 2.09
N ASN A 8 -25.50 -21.10 1.35
CA ASN A 8 -24.97 -21.61 0.08
C ASN A 8 -24.90 -20.44 -0.89
N TRP A 9 -23.70 -19.90 -1.08
CA TRP A 9 -23.40 -19.00 -2.18
C TRP A 9 -23.49 -19.81 -3.47
N ASN A 10 -24.60 -19.60 -4.20
CA ASN A 10 -24.80 -20.20 -5.50
C ASN A 10 -24.58 -19.10 -6.54
N VAL A 11 -23.40 -19.06 -7.14
CA VAL A 11 -23.10 -18.15 -8.24
C VAL A 11 -23.89 -18.63 -9.45
N GLN A 12 -24.87 -17.84 -9.89
CA GLN A 12 -25.74 -18.22 -11.02
C GLN A 12 -25.02 -18.14 -12.37
N SER A 13 -24.01 -17.27 -12.48
CA SER A 13 -23.13 -17.11 -13.63
C SER A 13 -21.92 -16.31 -13.18
N ASP A 14 -20.71 -16.79 -13.49
CA ASP A 14 -19.52 -15.94 -13.47
C ASP A 14 -19.51 -15.08 -14.73
N ASP A 15 -19.11 -13.82 -14.60
CA ASP A 15 -18.73 -13.02 -15.76
C ASP A 15 -17.37 -13.51 -16.29
N PRO A 16 -17.11 -13.39 -17.60
CA PRO A 16 -15.82 -13.79 -18.16
C PRO A 16 -14.69 -12.92 -17.60
N LEU A 17 -13.51 -13.53 -17.44
CA LEU A 17 -12.29 -12.78 -17.15
C LEU A 17 -12.02 -11.78 -18.29
N CYS A 18 -11.70 -10.53 -17.93
CA CYS A 18 -11.31 -9.53 -18.92
C CYS A 18 -9.82 -9.60 -19.23
N THR A 19 -9.46 -9.26 -20.47
CA THR A 19 -8.08 -8.98 -20.85
C THR A 19 -7.66 -7.58 -20.40
N LEU A 20 -6.33 -7.33 -20.33
CA LEU A 20 -5.79 -6.00 -20.02
C LEU A 20 -6.21 -4.95 -21.07
N GLN A 21 -6.27 -5.35 -22.35
CA GLN A 21 -6.77 -4.49 -23.42
C GLN A 21 -8.22 -4.06 -23.17
N GLU A 22 -9.11 -5.02 -22.88
CA GLU A 22 -10.52 -4.72 -22.61
C GLU A 22 -10.68 -3.82 -21.38
N ALA A 23 -9.84 -3.98 -20.36
CA ALA A 23 -9.85 -3.09 -19.21
C ALA A 23 -9.53 -1.64 -19.61
N PHE A 24 -8.50 -1.43 -20.44
CA PHE A 24 -8.18 -0.10 -20.96
C PHE A 24 -9.30 0.47 -21.85
N GLU A 25 -9.95 -0.35 -22.66
CA GLU A 25 -11.02 0.08 -23.56
C GLU A 25 -12.33 0.40 -22.82
N LYS A 26 -12.69 -0.38 -21.80
CA LYS A 26 -14.00 -0.33 -21.14
C LYS A 26 -14.04 0.57 -19.89
N VAL A 27 -12.94 0.72 -19.15
CA VAL A 27 -12.89 1.58 -17.96
C VAL A 27 -12.83 3.05 -18.35
N ASN A 28 -13.51 3.93 -17.60
CA ASN A 28 -13.56 5.38 -17.84
C ASN A 28 -12.18 6.01 -18.08
N PRO A 29 -11.89 6.60 -19.26
CA PRO A 29 -10.56 7.13 -19.64
C PRO A 29 -9.93 8.12 -18.67
N ARG A 30 -10.71 8.78 -17.79
CA ARG A 30 -10.18 9.70 -16.77
C ARG A 30 -9.52 9.01 -15.58
N LEU A 31 -9.75 7.71 -15.40
CA LEU A 31 -9.15 6.92 -14.33
C LEU A 31 -7.78 6.39 -14.76
N GLY A 32 -6.83 6.42 -13.82
CA GLY A 32 -5.55 5.71 -13.93
C GLY A 32 -5.68 4.24 -13.57
N PHE A 33 -4.59 3.50 -13.78
CA PHE A 33 -4.50 2.07 -13.46
C PHE A 33 -3.36 1.81 -12.48
N ASN A 34 -3.64 1.01 -11.45
CA ASN A 34 -2.62 0.36 -10.64
C ASN A 34 -2.53 -1.10 -11.09
N VAL A 35 -1.47 -1.46 -11.81
CA VAL A 35 -1.29 -2.77 -12.44
C VAL A 35 -0.31 -3.61 -11.62
N GLU A 36 -0.86 -4.57 -10.89
CA GLU A 36 -0.06 -5.57 -10.19
C GLU A 36 0.40 -6.68 -11.16
N LEU A 37 1.71 -6.88 -11.26
CA LEU A 37 2.34 -7.97 -12.00
C LEU A 37 2.45 -9.19 -11.06
N LYS A 38 1.61 -10.19 -11.30
CA LYS A 38 1.58 -11.42 -10.50
C LYS A 38 2.38 -12.55 -11.14
N PHE A 39 3.18 -13.19 -10.32
CA PHE A 39 4.00 -14.37 -10.66
C PHE A 39 3.80 -15.43 -9.58
N ASP A 40 4.02 -16.70 -9.92
CA ASP A 40 3.94 -17.80 -8.96
C ASP A 40 5.21 -17.84 -8.09
N ASP A 41 5.05 -17.66 -6.78
CA ASP A 41 6.15 -17.68 -5.82
C ASP A 41 6.85 -19.05 -5.73
N ASN A 42 6.23 -20.13 -6.23
CA ASN A 42 6.81 -21.47 -6.24
C ASN A 42 7.65 -21.76 -7.49
N LEU A 43 7.64 -20.85 -8.47
CA LEU A 43 8.40 -21.01 -9.71
C LEU A 43 9.64 -20.11 -9.70
N VAL A 44 10.74 -20.66 -10.20
CA VAL A 44 11.97 -19.91 -10.45
C VAL A 44 11.98 -19.48 -11.91
N TYR A 45 11.67 -18.21 -12.14
CA TYR A 45 11.68 -17.63 -13.47
C TYR A 45 13.10 -17.26 -13.89
N GLN A 46 13.44 -17.52 -15.15
CA GLN A 46 14.67 -17.00 -15.75
C GLN A 46 14.45 -15.56 -16.26
N ASP A 47 15.53 -14.78 -16.35
CA ASP A 47 15.48 -13.39 -16.80
C ASP A 47 14.85 -13.26 -18.20
N GLU A 48 15.13 -14.19 -19.12
CA GLU A 48 14.56 -14.18 -20.47
C GLU A 48 13.04 -14.41 -20.45
N GLU A 49 12.56 -15.31 -19.58
CA GLU A 49 11.15 -15.63 -19.44
C GLU A 49 10.37 -14.44 -18.86
N LEU A 50 10.86 -13.86 -17.76
CA LEU A 50 10.28 -12.63 -17.19
C LEU A 50 10.26 -11.52 -18.23
N THR A 51 11.38 -11.31 -18.93
CA THR A 51 11.48 -10.28 -19.97
C THR A 51 10.42 -10.46 -21.05
N HIS A 52 10.22 -11.68 -21.54
CA HIS A 52 9.22 -11.96 -22.57
C HIS A 52 7.79 -11.64 -22.09
N ILE A 53 7.44 -12.06 -20.88
CA ILE A 53 6.13 -11.81 -20.28
C ILE A 53 5.90 -10.30 -20.11
N LEU A 54 6.88 -9.59 -19.53
CA LEU A 54 6.78 -8.16 -19.27
C LEU A 54 6.70 -7.35 -20.57
N GLN A 55 7.43 -7.73 -21.62
CA GLN A 55 7.34 -7.11 -22.94
C GLN A 55 5.95 -7.27 -23.57
N ALA A 56 5.31 -8.43 -23.41
CA ALA A 56 3.94 -8.66 -23.89
C ALA A 56 2.94 -7.73 -23.18
N ILE A 57 3.08 -7.56 -21.85
CA ILE A 57 2.26 -6.63 -21.07
C ILE A 57 2.50 -5.19 -21.53
N LEU A 58 3.76 -4.77 -21.67
CA LEU A 58 4.11 -3.42 -22.09
C LEU A 58 3.60 -3.08 -23.49
N LYS A 59 3.60 -4.05 -24.40
CA LYS A 59 3.02 -3.87 -25.73
C LYS A 59 1.54 -3.45 -25.63
N VAL A 60 0.74 -4.20 -24.88
CA VAL A 60 -0.68 -3.86 -24.67
C VAL A 60 -0.84 -2.51 -24.00
N VAL A 61 -0.04 -2.22 -22.98
CA VAL A 61 -0.09 -0.94 -22.26
C VAL A 61 0.22 0.23 -23.19
N PHE A 62 1.30 0.17 -23.98
CA PHE A 62 1.65 1.26 -24.89
C PHE A 62 0.68 1.43 -26.06
N GLU A 63 0.04 0.34 -26.50
CA GLU A 63 -0.98 0.40 -27.56
C GLU A 63 -2.33 0.92 -27.05
N CYS A 64 -2.71 0.61 -25.80
CA CYS A 64 -4.09 0.82 -25.31
C CYS A 64 -4.24 1.89 -24.22
N ALA A 65 -3.21 2.17 -23.42
CA ALA A 65 -3.32 3.07 -22.26
C ALA A 65 -3.49 4.55 -22.62
N LYS A 66 -2.98 4.97 -23.80
CA LYS A 66 -2.96 6.38 -24.24
C LYS A 66 -2.24 7.25 -23.18
N ASP A 67 -2.85 8.35 -22.75
CA ASP A 67 -2.27 9.30 -21.79
C ASP A 67 -2.65 8.99 -20.33
N ARG A 68 -3.13 7.78 -20.03
CA ARG A 68 -3.57 7.42 -18.68
C ARG A 68 -2.38 7.29 -17.72
N PRO A 69 -2.52 7.78 -16.48
CA PRO A 69 -1.53 7.49 -15.45
C PRO A 69 -1.59 6.00 -15.09
N ILE A 70 -0.43 5.35 -15.07
CA ILE A 70 -0.28 3.94 -14.71
C ILE A 70 0.82 3.81 -13.66
N ILE A 71 0.59 2.96 -12.67
CA ILE A 71 1.60 2.46 -11.74
C ILE A 71 1.74 0.96 -11.98
N PHE A 72 2.98 0.47 -12.08
CA PHE A 72 3.25 -0.97 -11.99
C PHE A 72 3.72 -1.35 -10.61
N SER A 73 3.32 -2.52 -10.13
CA SER A 73 3.84 -3.07 -8.88
C SER A 73 3.99 -4.59 -8.93
N SER A 74 4.92 -5.16 -8.17
CA SER A 74 5.05 -6.62 -8.03
C SER A 74 5.64 -7.02 -6.69
N PHE A 75 5.20 -8.16 -6.14
CA PHE A 75 5.85 -8.80 -4.99
C PHE A 75 7.14 -9.53 -5.40
N GLN A 76 7.27 -9.87 -6.69
CA GLN A 76 8.44 -10.57 -7.20
C GLN A 76 9.55 -9.54 -7.50
N PRO A 77 10.66 -9.54 -6.74
CA PRO A 77 11.70 -8.52 -6.86
C PRO A 77 12.24 -8.42 -8.28
N ASP A 78 12.57 -9.56 -8.90
CA ASP A 78 13.21 -9.60 -10.22
C ASP A 78 12.27 -9.05 -11.32
N ALA A 79 10.97 -9.33 -11.21
CA ALA A 79 9.98 -8.78 -12.13
C ALA A 79 9.83 -7.25 -11.99
N ALA A 80 9.81 -6.72 -10.76
CA ALA A 80 9.76 -5.29 -10.53
C ALA A 80 11.03 -4.58 -11.07
N GLN A 81 12.20 -5.18 -10.84
CA GLN A 81 13.47 -4.68 -11.35
C GLN A 81 13.52 -4.70 -12.88
N LEU A 82 13.10 -5.80 -13.52
CA LEU A 82 13.06 -5.91 -14.98
C LEU A 82 12.03 -4.95 -15.59
N MET A 83 10.85 -4.80 -14.98
CA MET A 83 9.86 -3.82 -15.44
C MET A 83 10.45 -2.41 -15.44
N ARG A 84 11.21 -2.04 -14.40
CA ARG A 84 11.89 -0.74 -14.35
C ARG A 84 13.00 -0.59 -15.39
N LYS A 85 13.70 -1.67 -15.76
CA LYS A 85 14.72 -1.65 -16.82
C LYS A 85 14.11 -1.57 -18.23
N LEU A 86 12.96 -2.20 -18.45
CA LEU A 86 12.33 -2.31 -19.77
C LEU A 86 11.61 -1.04 -20.20
N GLN A 87 11.23 -0.17 -19.27
CA GLN A 87 10.56 1.10 -19.58
C GLN A 87 10.86 2.19 -18.55
N SER A 88 10.73 3.45 -18.96
CA SER A 88 10.93 4.64 -18.11
C SER A 88 9.73 5.58 -18.04
N THR A 89 8.63 5.25 -18.73
CA THR A 89 7.41 6.09 -18.85
C THR A 89 6.58 6.08 -17.57
N TYR A 90 6.36 4.90 -17.00
CA TYR A 90 5.48 4.70 -15.86
C TYR A 90 6.30 4.35 -14.61
N PRO A 91 5.93 4.87 -13.43
CA PRO A 91 6.60 4.51 -12.20
C PRO A 91 6.40 3.04 -11.86
N VAL A 92 7.43 2.43 -11.30
CA VAL A 92 7.42 1.04 -10.82
C VAL A 92 7.60 1.05 -9.32
N TYR A 93 6.74 0.31 -8.64
CA TYR A 93 6.74 0.15 -7.19
C TYR A 93 7.03 -1.30 -6.82
N PHE A 94 7.64 -1.50 -5.65
CA PHE A 94 7.81 -2.83 -5.08
C PHE A 94 6.71 -3.12 -4.05
N LEU A 95 6.01 -4.25 -4.19
CA LEU A 95 5.03 -4.72 -3.21
C LEU A 95 5.72 -5.52 -2.11
N THR A 96 5.37 -5.26 -0.86
CA THR A 96 5.94 -5.95 0.29
C THR A 96 4.92 -6.14 1.41
N ASN A 97 5.02 -7.26 2.11
CA ASN A 97 4.35 -7.46 3.40
C ASN A 97 5.08 -6.76 4.55
N GLY A 98 6.23 -6.11 4.30
CA GLY A 98 6.94 -5.29 5.28
C GLY A 98 7.33 -6.06 6.55
N GLY A 99 7.55 -7.37 6.43
CA GLY A 99 7.91 -8.26 7.55
C GLY A 99 6.73 -8.83 8.34
N THR A 100 5.48 -8.63 7.92
CA THR A 100 4.33 -9.36 8.48
C THR A 100 4.30 -10.82 8.04
N GLU A 101 4.96 -11.14 6.92
CA GLU A 101 5.21 -12.49 6.42
C GLU A 101 6.70 -12.63 6.07
N ILE A 102 7.25 -13.82 6.26
CA ILE A 102 8.66 -14.13 5.99
C ILE A 102 8.76 -15.06 4.78
N TYR A 103 9.53 -14.61 3.79
CA TYR A 103 9.82 -15.33 2.56
C TYR A 103 11.27 -15.83 2.54
N ALA A 104 11.52 -16.82 1.68
CA ALA A 104 12.88 -17.28 1.41
C ALA A 104 13.75 -16.17 0.78
N ASP A 105 13.16 -15.32 -0.06
CA ASP A 105 13.82 -14.15 -0.59
C ASP A 105 13.82 -13.01 0.44
N VAL A 106 15.00 -12.73 0.98
CA VAL A 106 15.21 -11.70 2.00
C VAL A 106 14.79 -10.30 1.57
N ARG A 107 14.79 -10.01 0.26
CA ARG A 107 14.41 -8.70 -0.29
C ARG A 107 12.96 -8.33 0.03
N ARG A 108 12.11 -9.32 0.34
CA ARG A 108 10.67 -9.16 0.62
C ARG A 108 10.35 -8.94 2.10
N ASN A 109 11.33 -9.13 3.00
CA ASN A 109 11.06 -9.41 4.40
C ASN A 109 11.02 -8.19 5.33
N SER A 110 11.25 -6.97 4.82
CA SER A 110 11.05 -5.76 5.61
C SER A 110 10.87 -4.52 4.72
N LEU A 111 10.41 -3.42 5.34
CA LEU A 111 10.37 -2.11 4.71
C LEU A 111 11.78 -1.61 4.35
N GLU A 112 12.79 -1.89 5.18
CA GLU A 112 14.18 -1.52 4.91
C GLU A 112 14.74 -2.26 3.69
N GLU A 113 14.48 -3.56 3.54
CA GLU A 113 14.90 -4.31 2.35
C GLU A 113 14.17 -3.83 1.09
N ALA A 114 12.87 -3.48 1.21
CA ALA A 114 12.12 -2.86 0.13
C ALA A 114 12.72 -1.52 -0.31
N VAL A 115 13.14 -0.66 0.63
CA VAL A 115 13.85 0.60 0.33
C VAL A 115 15.15 0.34 -0.41
N LYS A 116 15.98 -0.59 0.09
CA LYS A 116 17.26 -0.95 -0.55
C LYS A 116 17.05 -1.43 -1.99
N LEU A 117 16.07 -2.29 -2.21
CA LEU A 117 15.75 -2.82 -3.53
C LEU A 117 15.30 -1.69 -4.48
N CYS A 118 14.44 -0.79 -4.01
CA CYS A 118 13.95 0.33 -4.81
C CYS A 118 15.08 1.25 -5.24
N LEU A 119 15.95 1.65 -4.31
CA LEU A 119 17.08 2.51 -4.59
C LEU A 119 18.09 1.86 -5.54
N ALA A 120 18.42 0.59 -5.33
CA ALA A 120 19.35 -0.14 -6.19
C ALA A 120 18.86 -0.30 -7.64
N SER A 121 17.54 -0.22 -7.84
CA SER A 121 16.89 -0.50 -9.13
C SER A 121 16.28 0.74 -9.79
N GLY A 122 16.34 1.89 -9.12
CA GLY A 122 15.73 3.13 -9.56
C GLY A 122 14.20 3.07 -9.62
N MET A 123 13.54 2.31 -8.75
CA MET A 123 12.08 2.27 -8.60
C MET A 123 11.57 3.51 -7.85
N GLN A 124 10.31 3.87 -8.05
CA GLN A 124 9.75 5.15 -7.58
C GLN A 124 9.02 5.03 -6.24
N GLY A 125 8.71 3.82 -5.78
CA GLY A 125 8.01 3.67 -4.52
C GLY A 125 7.80 2.25 -4.05
N ILE A 126 7.11 2.15 -2.93
CA ILE A 126 6.81 0.91 -2.21
C ILE A 126 5.29 0.85 -2.02
N VAL A 127 4.72 -0.34 -2.19
CA VAL A 127 3.35 -0.63 -1.77
C VAL A 127 3.44 -1.64 -0.62
N SER A 128 3.13 -1.21 0.60
CA SER A 128 3.28 -2.05 1.79
C SER A 128 1.94 -2.56 2.31
N GLU A 129 1.93 -3.72 2.93
CA GLU A 129 0.83 -4.08 3.82
C GLU A 129 0.74 -3.03 4.96
N ALA A 130 -0.47 -2.54 5.25
CA ALA A 130 -0.70 -1.41 6.13
C ALA A 130 -0.28 -1.69 7.58
N ARG A 131 -0.43 -2.93 8.07
CA ARG A 131 0.00 -3.31 9.43
C ARG A 131 1.51 -3.20 9.58
N ALA A 132 2.29 -3.44 8.53
CA ALA A 132 3.74 -3.23 8.58
C ALA A 132 4.11 -1.77 8.87
N VAL A 133 3.38 -0.82 8.26
CA VAL A 133 3.57 0.62 8.48
C VAL A 133 3.30 1.01 9.94
N PHE A 134 2.26 0.43 10.54
CA PHE A 134 1.95 0.66 11.97
C PHE A 134 2.91 -0.06 12.92
N ARG A 135 3.43 -1.24 12.55
CA ARG A 135 4.45 -1.95 13.34
C ARG A 135 5.81 -1.26 13.30
N PHE A 136 6.15 -0.64 12.17
CA PHE A 136 7.43 0.00 11.92
C PHE A 136 7.27 1.46 11.45
N PRO A 137 6.66 2.34 12.26
CA PRO A 137 6.37 3.72 11.87
C PRO A 137 7.63 4.54 11.59
N THR A 138 8.77 4.15 12.17
CA THR A 138 10.07 4.78 11.95
C THR A 138 10.66 4.53 10.57
N ALA A 139 10.09 3.61 9.78
CA ALA A 139 10.47 3.39 8.39
C ALA A 139 9.91 4.47 7.45
N ILE A 140 8.78 5.10 7.78
CA ILE A 140 8.11 6.06 6.88
C ILE A 140 8.95 7.31 6.62
N PRO A 141 9.56 7.96 7.63
CA PRO A 141 10.46 9.08 7.39
C PRO A 141 11.64 8.68 6.50
N LYS A 142 12.20 7.47 6.70
CA LYS A 142 13.32 6.96 5.88
C LYS A 142 12.92 6.74 4.42
N ILE A 143 11.71 6.22 4.18
CA ILE A 143 11.15 6.04 2.82
C ILE A 143 11.01 7.41 2.14
N LYS A 144 10.49 8.41 2.87
CA LYS A 144 10.35 9.78 2.37
C LYS A 144 11.70 10.46 2.11
N GLU A 145 12.68 10.30 3.01
CA GLU A 145 14.05 10.80 2.84
C GLU A 145 14.76 10.17 1.63
N ALA A 146 14.38 8.94 1.28
CA ALA A 146 14.87 8.23 0.10
C ALA A 146 14.18 8.66 -1.22
N ASP A 147 13.31 9.68 -1.18
CA ASP A 147 12.50 10.16 -2.32
C ASP A 147 11.61 9.05 -2.94
N LEU A 148 11.17 8.11 -2.10
CA LEU A 148 10.26 7.03 -2.49
C LEU A 148 8.84 7.35 -2.04
N SER A 149 7.88 7.12 -2.93
CA SER A 149 6.46 7.16 -2.55
C SER A 149 6.06 5.90 -1.80
N LEU A 150 5.22 6.02 -0.78
CA LEU A 150 4.67 4.91 -0.01
C LEU A 150 3.17 4.83 -0.21
N LEU A 151 2.71 3.71 -0.76
CA LEU A 151 1.29 3.33 -0.77
C LEU A 151 1.08 2.15 0.18
N THR A 152 -0.16 1.92 0.59
CA THR A 152 -0.50 0.72 1.37
C THR A 152 -1.68 -0.06 0.83
N TYR A 153 -1.75 -1.34 1.21
CA TYR A 153 -2.93 -2.21 1.05
C TYR A 153 -3.17 -2.98 2.35
N GLY A 154 -4.24 -3.76 2.40
CA GLY A 154 -4.54 -4.67 3.51
C GLY A 154 -5.80 -4.27 4.27
N THR A 155 -6.19 -5.10 5.22
CA THR A 155 -7.51 -4.98 5.88
C THR A 155 -7.67 -3.67 6.65
N LEU A 156 -6.58 -3.11 7.18
CA LEU A 156 -6.61 -1.82 7.87
C LEU A 156 -6.98 -0.66 6.94
N ASN A 157 -6.81 -0.78 5.63
CA ASN A 157 -7.25 0.25 4.69
C ASN A 157 -8.78 0.34 4.56
N ASN A 158 -9.52 -0.62 5.12
CA ASN A 158 -10.98 -0.56 5.23
C ASN A 158 -11.46 0.05 6.55
N VAL A 159 -10.54 0.58 7.38
CA VAL A 159 -10.86 1.26 8.64
C VAL A 159 -10.55 2.76 8.48
N PRO A 160 -11.56 3.66 8.47
CA PRO A 160 -11.35 5.09 8.25
C PRO A 160 -10.31 5.73 9.16
N GLU A 161 -10.34 5.38 10.46
CA GLU A 161 -9.36 5.88 11.44
C GLU A 161 -7.94 5.43 11.12
N ALA A 162 -7.75 4.19 10.65
CA ALA A 162 -6.44 3.70 10.25
C ALA A 162 -5.93 4.45 9.01
N VAL A 163 -6.80 4.69 8.02
CA VAL A 163 -6.43 5.46 6.81
C VAL A 163 -6.08 6.89 7.17
N TYR A 164 -6.84 7.52 8.06
CA TYR A 164 -6.53 8.86 8.57
C TYR A 164 -5.18 8.91 9.29
N MET A 165 -4.87 7.92 10.15
CA MET A 165 -3.56 7.84 10.79
C MET A 165 -2.43 7.66 9.76
N GLN A 166 -2.62 6.82 8.74
CA GLN A 166 -1.64 6.65 7.66
C GLN A 166 -1.37 7.97 6.91
N HIS A 167 -2.43 8.74 6.65
CA HIS A 167 -2.32 10.08 6.05
C HIS A 167 -1.44 11.00 6.91
N LEU A 168 -1.69 11.08 8.23
CA LEU A 168 -0.90 11.89 9.16
C LEU A 168 0.57 11.43 9.23
N MET A 169 0.81 10.13 9.11
CA MET A 169 2.15 9.55 9.11
C MET A 169 2.92 9.82 7.80
N GLY A 170 2.26 10.32 6.76
CA GLY A 170 2.87 10.68 5.48
C GLY A 170 2.81 9.60 4.41
N VAL A 171 1.91 8.62 4.54
CA VAL A 171 1.60 7.66 3.46
C VAL A 171 0.95 8.42 2.29
N ASN A 172 1.42 8.19 1.07
CA ASN A 172 1.00 8.93 -0.14
C ASN A 172 -0.35 8.47 -0.70
N GLY A 173 -0.79 7.25 -0.40
CA GLY A 173 -2.07 6.73 -0.85
C GLY A 173 -2.39 5.34 -0.31
N VAL A 174 -3.66 4.96 -0.40
CA VAL A 174 -4.18 3.71 0.15
C VAL A 174 -4.98 2.96 -0.91
N ILE A 175 -4.82 1.64 -0.95
CA ILE A 175 -5.63 0.71 -1.74
C ILE A 175 -6.70 0.16 -0.80
N VAL A 176 -7.97 0.38 -1.14
CA VAL A 176 -9.15 0.10 -0.29
C VAL A 176 -10.16 -0.74 -1.07
N ASP A 177 -10.98 -1.52 -0.37
CA ASP A 177 -12.07 -2.27 -0.99
C ASP A 177 -13.34 -1.40 -1.14
N LEU A 178 -13.54 -0.46 -0.21
CA LEU A 178 -14.74 0.37 -0.09
C LEU A 178 -14.44 1.85 -0.42
N VAL A 179 -14.24 2.14 -1.71
CA VAL A 179 -13.76 3.46 -2.17
C VAL A 179 -14.66 4.62 -1.72
N PRO A 180 -15.99 4.62 -1.96
CA PRO A 180 -16.84 5.73 -1.56
C PRO A 180 -16.88 5.95 -0.04
N GLU A 181 -16.98 4.86 0.72
CA GLU A 181 -17.10 4.89 2.18
C GLU A 181 -15.84 5.46 2.82
N ILE A 182 -14.67 4.94 2.43
CA ILE A 182 -13.39 5.41 2.97
C ILE A 182 -13.10 6.85 2.54
N THR A 183 -13.37 7.19 1.28
CA THR A 183 -13.14 8.56 0.78
C THR A 183 -13.98 9.58 1.55
N GLY A 184 -15.28 9.29 1.74
CA GLY A 184 -16.18 10.17 2.50
C GLY A 184 -15.73 10.31 3.95
N ALA A 185 -15.51 9.18 4.64
CA ALA A 185 -15.13 9.18 6.04
C ALA A 185 -13.81 9.92 6.28
N VAL A 186 -12.78 9.66 5.47
CA VAL A 186 -11.48 10.32 5.62
C VAL A 186 -11.57 11.83 5.33
N SER A 187 -12.38 12.23 4.34
CA SER A 187 -12.61 13.65 4.05
C SER A 187 -13.25 14.37 5.25
N ASP A 188 -14.22 13.73 5.91
CA ASP A 188 -14.85 14.26 7.13
C ASP A 188 -13.85 14.33 8.29
N LEU A 189 -13.00 13.31 8.45
CA LEU A 189 -11.96 13.29 9.49
C LEU A 189 -10.98 14.46 9.31
N ILE A 190 -10.56 14.75 8.07
CA ILE A 190 -9.65 15.86 7.73
C ILE A 190 -10.32 17.23 7.88
N ALA A 191 -11.62 17.34 7.59
CA ALA A 191 -12.35 18.62 7.66
C ALA A 191 -12.71 19.05 9.10
N LEU A 192 -12.60 18.16 10.08
CA LEU A 192 -12.95 18.44 11.47
C LEU A 192 -11.86 19.28 12.16
N PRO A 193 -12.21 20.42 12.80
CA PRO A 193 -11.26 21.23 13.54
C PRO A 193 -10.71 20.47 14.76
N GLU A 194 -9.41 20.61 15.01
CA GLU A 194 -8.75 20.07 16.21
C GLU A 194 -9.33 20.75 17.46
N THR A 195 -10.14 20.02 18.23
CA THR A 195 -10.51 20.46 19.57
C THR A 195 -9.45 19.99 20.54
N ASP A 196 -8.54 20.90 20.90
CA ASP A 196 -7.56 20.71 21.98
C ASP A 196 -8.28 20.59 23.32
N THR A 197 -8.59 19.37 23.75
CA THR A 197 -8.79 19.09 25.18
C THR A 197 -7.43 18.76 25.78
N GLU A 198 -6.74 19.82 26.23
CA GLU A 198 -5.50 19.75 26.99
C GLU A 198 -5.60 18.68 28.09
N ILE A 199 -4.66 17.75 28.09
CA ILE A 199 -4.45 16.84 29.22
C ILE A 199 -3.89 17.70 30.35
N ASN A 200 -4.71 17.97 31.36
CA ASN A 200 -4.25 18.56 32.61
C ASN A 200 -3.20 17.62 33.24
N ASP A 201 -1.97 18.11 33.19
CA ASP A 201 -0.73 17.54 33.69
C ASP A 201 -0.81 17.24 35.20
N LEU A 202 -1.01 15.96 35.56
CA LEU A 202 -0.66 15.46 36.90
C LEU A 202 0.82 15.10 36.90
N SER A 203 1.65 16.15 36.91
CA SER A 203 3.10 16.08 36.92
C SER A 203 3.64 15.43 38.21
N GLY A 204 4.02 14.16 38.09
CA GLY A 204 5.13 13.58 38.84
C GLY A 204 6.41 13.73 38.02
N LYS A 205 7.23 14.73 38.34
CA LYS A 205 8.53 15.07 37.73
C LYS A 205 9.36 13.84 37.29
N VAL A 206 9.66 13.73 36.00
CA VAL A 206 10.94 13.18 35.53
C VAL A 206 11.45 13.96 34.31
N VAL A 207 12.66 14.48 34.52
CA VAL A 207 13.69 15.09 33.66
C VAL A 207 13.52 14.95 32.14
N LYS A 208 13.67 16.11 31.46
CA LYS A 208 13.82 16.29 30.01
C LYS A 208 15.08 15.57 29.49
N ASP A 209 14.87 14.66 28.54
CA ASP A 209 15.84 14.37 27.48
C ASP A 209 15.17 14.59 26.12
N ALA A 210 15.90 15.23 25.22
CA ALA A 210 15.45 15.69 23.92
C ALA A 210 15.28 14.52 22.94
N ALA A 211 14.07 13.96 22.92
CA ALA A 211 13.45 13.41 21.72
C ALA A 211 12.06 14.05 21.66
N SER A 212 11.77 14.80 20.59
CA SER A 212 10.46 15.42 20.42
C SER A 212 9.39 14.34 20.40
N THR A 213 8.74 14.11 21.55
CA THR A 213 7.53 13.29 21.63
C THR A 213 6.51 13.92 20.70
N PRO A 214 5.96 13.19 19.72
CA PRO A 214 4.89 13.73 18.89
C PRO A 214 3.71 14.10 19.79
N ASN A 215 3.28 15.36 19.71
CA ASN A 215 2.06 15.80 20.40
C ASN A 215 0.87 15.33 19.57
N PHE A 216 0.24 14.24 20.01
CA PHE A 216 -1.00 13.74 19.42
C PHE A 216 -2.20 14.37 20.12
N THR A 217 -3.25 14.66 19.35
CA THR A 217 -4.55 15.06 19.91
C THR A 217 -5.20 13.89 20.66
N GLN A 218 -6.11 14.18 21.59
CA GLN A 218 -6.92 13.15 22.29
C GLN A 218 -7.59 12.17 21.33
N ARG A 219 -8.03 12.69 20.17
CA ARG A 219 -8.68 11.92 19.12
C ARG A 219 -7.71 10.93 18.46
N GLU A 220 -6.51 11.40 18.09
CA GLU A 220 -5.47 10.56 17.51
C GLU A 220 -5.00 9.48 18.49
N ILE A 221 -4.84 9.83 19.77
CA ILE A 221 -4.55 8.85 20.82
C ILE A 221 -5.65 7.80 20.89
N SER A 222 -6.92 8.22 20.86
CA SER A 222 -8.06 7.28 20.84
C SER A 222 -8.03 6.36 19.63
N PHE A 223 -7.69 6.87 18.45
CA PHE A 223 -7.54 6.08 17.24
C PHE A 223 -6.40 5.07 17.35
N LEU A 224 -5.22 5.49 17.81
CA LEU A 224 -4.08 4.60 18.05
C LEU A 224 -4.43 3.47 19.02
N LEU A 225 -5.12 3.78 20.12
CA LEU A 225 -5.57 2.77 21.10
C LEU A 225 -6.54 1.76 20.49
N ARG A 226 -7.41 2.18 19.58
CA ARG A 226 -8.33 1.28 18.85
C ARG A 226 -7.61 0.40 17.83
N LEU A 227 -6.48 0.85 17.30
CA LEU A 227 -5.68 0.09 16.34
C LEU A 227 -4.81 -0.99 17.00
N MET A 228 -4.41 -0.81 18.27
CA MET A 228 -3.51 -1.75 18.94
C MET A 228 -3.94 -3.23 18.89
N PRO A 229 -5.21 -3.61 19.10
CA PRO A 229 -5.65 -5.01 19.00
C PRO A 229 -5.45 -5.59 17.59
N GLU A 230 -5.65 -4.78 16.55
CA GLU A 230 -5.47 -5.17 15.14
C GLU A 230 -4.00 -5.36 14.78
N LEU A 231 -3.05 -4.83 15.56
CA LEU A 231 -1.60 -4.97 15.30
C LEU A 231 -0.97 -6.23 15.91
N VAL A 232 -1.64 -6.86 16.87
CA VAL A 232 -1.13 -8.02 17.64
C VAL A 232 -1.52 -9.37 17.03
N GLN A 233 -2.52 -9.42 16.15
CA GLN A 233 -2.87 -10.61 15.35
C GLN A 233 -1.97 -10.76 14.13
#